data_AF-B2AVB1-F1
#
_entry.id   AF-B2AVB1-F1
#
_cell.length_a   1.000
_cell.length_b   1.000
_cell.length_c   1.000
_cell.angle_alpha   90.00
_cell.angle_beta   90.00
_cell.angle_gamma   90.00
#
_symmetry.space_group_name_H-M   'P 1'
#
loop_
_entity.id
_entity.type
_entity.pdbx_description
1 polymer ?
#
loop_
_entity_poly.entity_id
_entity_poly.type
_entity_poly.pdbx_seq_one_letter_code
_entity_poly.pdbx_strand_id
1 'polypeptide(L)'
;MHSPADLWFGEIPLKKTPLDMSAAQLNHQKYQMSSYSHIPFPPSSAPNRDRLSPYDEVTVQNAQSEPDNKAGPITHVPGEPAVRLLPDQVRIHISSHLDTPLLDELYENLWLIAKKCGRNIDPLHTQKVKGRSIVPTEDPRLHLTWHRDRIYIKPVPVFLLNYQFWTTYLQTSTQDSSCGMPKELGFDSSIATGFLRSYALLVPHRLDFELAKEAHLIPGDVENWFQWSKFISHFYHLSDENVAKRYHYGQLRLSWLNWAVRVFRPQHARTWWFYEVPHWSITAFVARATVPLLFLFAGISLALSSMQVALSVPTDDPWFHGLGESKLQSIGRAFWVFSIAVILGWAAIGALLLGIPTAILVWQVSWGFMREKRRRAGISAG
;
A
#
# COMPACT_ATOMS: atom_id res chain seq x y z
N MET A 1 49.61 44.69 23.60
CA MET A 1 48.19 44.90 23.91
C MET A 1 47.56 43.53 24.17
N HIS A 2 47.54 43.08 25.42
CA HIS A 2 46.67 41.99 25.87
C HIS A 2 45.97 42.48 27.14
N SER A 3 44.64 42.53 27.09
CA SER A 3 43.77 42.97 28.17
C SER A 3 43.19 41.75 28.89
N PRO A 4 43.09 41.78 30.23
CA PRO A 4 42.63 40.67 31.07
C PRO A 4 41.12 40.72 31.30
N ALA A 5 40.46 39.56 31.42
CA ALA A 5 39.14 39.44 32.02
C ALA A 5 38.78 37.96 32.28
N ASP A 6 39.41 37.34 33.28
CA ASP A 6 38.89 36.13 33.92
C ASP A 6 38.57 36.48 35.37
N LEU A 7 37.28 36.51 35.74
CA LEU A 7 36.75 36.26 37.08
C LEU A 7 35.22 36.47 37.10
N TRP A 8 34.51 35.59 37.83
CA TRP A 8 33.08 35.56 38.18
C TRP A 8 32.18 34.90 37.10
N PHE A 9 31.49 33.77 37.30
CA PHE A 9 30.73 33.25 38.45
C PHE A 9 30.62 31.70 38.42
N GLY A 10 30.62 31.05 39.59
CA GLY A 10 30.49 29.60 39.72
C GLY A 10 29.06 29.06 39.57
N GLU A 11 28.91 27.96 38.84
CA GLU A 11 27.71 27.13 38.82
C GLU A 11 27.81 26.00 39.86
N ILE A 12 26.75 25.88 40.67
CA ILE A 12 26.54 24.86 41.68
C ILE A 12 26.09 23.56 41.00
N PRO A 13 26.73 22.40 41.20
CA PRO A 13 26.21 21.15 40.66
C PRO A 13 25.10 20.61 41.57
N LEU A 14 23.87 20.59 41.05
CA LEU A 14 22.75 19.83 41.64
C LEU A 14 23.08 18.33 41.60
N LYS A 15 23.45 17.80 42.75
CA LYS A 15 23.72 16.39 43.04
C LYS A 15 22.43 15.58 42.82
N LYS A 16 22.31 14.86 41.70
CA LYS A 16 21.25 13.85 41.52
C LYS A 16 21.54 12.66 42.45
N THR A 17 20.61 12.38 43.35
CA THR A 17 20.62 11.21 44.25
C THR A 17 20.48 9.90 43.46
N PRO A 18 21.21 8.82 43.83
CA PRO A 18 21.35 7.62 43.00
C PRO A 18 20.26 6.54 43.23
N LEU A 19 19.04 6.95 43.58
CA LEU A 19 17.95 6.01 43.94
C LEU A 19 16.82 5.90 42.90
N ASP A 20 16.73 6.82 41.93
CA ASP A 20 15.64 6.81 40.92
C ASP A 20 16.04 6.24 39.56
N MET A 21 17.34 6.05 39.29
CA MET A 21 17.80 5.49 38.02
C MET A 21 17.59 3.98 37.92
N SER A 22 17.58 3.27 39.07
CA SER A 22 17.45 1.82 39.11
C SER A 22 16.09 1.32 38.64
N ALA A 23 14.98 2.00 38.99
CA ALA A 23 13.63 1.56 38.59
C ALA A 23 13.32 1.86 37.11
N ALA A 24 13.80 2.99 36.59
CA ALA A 24 13.68 3.33 35.17
C ALA A 24 14.55 2.42 34.30
N GLN A 25 15.77 2.08 34.76
CA GLN A 25 16.64 1.11 34.09
C GLN A 25 16.14 -0.32 34.23
N LEU A 26 15.54 -0.71 35.37
CA LEU A 26 14.91 -2.03 35.51
C LEU A 26 13.74 -2.19 34.55
N ASN A 27 12.90 -1.16 34.38
CA ASN A 27 11.82 -1.20 33.39
C ASN A 27 12.37 -1.20 31.97
N HIS A 28 13.40 -0.40 31.68
CA HIS A 28 14.02 -0.39 30.35
C HIS A 28 14.69 -1.73 30.01
N GLN A 29 15.28 -2.40 31.00
CA GLN A 29 15.93 -3.70 30.89
C GLN A 29 14.92 -4.85 30.86
N LYS A 30 13.75 -4.71 31.50
CA LYS A 30 12.61 -5.64 31.36
C LYS A 30 11.99 -5.59 29.96
N TYR A 31 12.07 -4.44 29.28
CA TYR A 31 11.66 -4.31 27.87
C TYR A 31 12.77 -4.65 26.87
N GLN A 32 14.05 -4.67 27.27
CA GLN A 32 15.18 -5.01 26.40
C GLN A 32 15.62 -6.49 26.45
N MET A 33 15.04 -7.33 27.32
CA MET A 33 15.37 -8.76 27.45
C MET A 33 14.34 -9.73 26.84
N SER A 34 13.47 -9.30 25.92
CA SER A 34 12.58 -10.21 25.18
C SER A 34 12.62 -9.90 23.69
N SER A 35 13.79 -10.10 23.09
CA SER A 35 13.81 -10.64 21.72
C SER A 35 13.40 -12.11 21.84
N TYR A 36 12.71 -12.65 20.83
CA TYR A 36 12.15 -14.03 20.73
C TYR A 36 10.68 -14.22 21.16
N SER A 37 9.81 -14.26 20.12
CA SER A 37 8.62 -15.12 19.97
C SER A 37 7.62 -15.29 21.12
N HIS A 38 7.33 -14.24 21.89
CA HIS A 38 6.15 -14.22 22.75
C HIS A 38 4.93 -13.68 22.00
N ILE A 39 3.76 -14.31 22.16
CA ILE A 39 2.51 -13.83 21.57
C ILE A 39 2.21 -12.42 22.14
N PRO A 40 1.83 -11.44 21.30
CA PRO A 40 1.73 -10.04 21.75
C PRO A 40 0.65 -9.80 22.82
N PHE A 41 -0.34 -10.67 22.93
CA PHE A 41 -1.51 -10.49 23.78
C PHE A 41 -1.90 -11.78 24.53
N PRO A 42 -2.50 -11.69 25.73
CA PRO A 42 -2.98 -12.84 26.47
C PRO A 42 -4.32 -13.38 25.91
N PRO A 43 -4.67 -14.65 26.18
CA PRO A 43 -5.91 -15.26 25.68
C PRO A 43 -7.18 -14.52 26.11
N SER A 44 -7.16 -13.85 27.28
CA SER A 44 -8.29 -13.07 27.79
C SER A 44 -8.56 -11.76 27.02
N SER A 45 -7.65 -11.37 26.13
CA SER A 45 -7.75 -10.19 25.28
C SER A 45 -8.15 -10.52 23.85
N ALA A 46 -8.22 -11.80 23.48
CA ALA A 46 -8.60 -12.25 22.14
C ALA A 46 -10.08 -11.97 21.86
N PRO A 47 -10.42 -11.25 20.76
CA PRO A 47 -11.81 -11.01 20.43
C PRO A 47 -12.56 -12.27 19.99
N ASN A 48 -11.93 -13.13 19.18
CA ASN A 48 -12.51 -14.41 18.76
C ASN A 48 -12.08 -15.53 19.74
N ARG A 49 -13.04 -16.33 20.19
CA ARG A 49 -12.86 -17.41 21.19
C ARG A 49 -13.20 -18.79 20.64
N ASP A 50 -13.28 -18.93 19.32
CA ASP A 50 -13.56 -20.20 18.68
C ASP A 50 -12.48 -21.22 19.04
N ARG A 51 -12.89 -22.44 19.34
CA ARG A 51 -11.98 -23.53 19.68
C ARG A 51 -11.53 -24.21 18.40
N LEU A 52 -10.25 -24.11 18.08
CA LEU A 52 -9.63 -24.82 16.97
C LEU A 52 -9.36 -26.26 17.42
N SER A 53 -9.75 -27.24 16.60
CA SER A 53 -9.28 -28.62 16.74
C SER A 53 -8.38 -28.93 15.54
N PRO A 54 -7.05 -28.86 15.73
CA PRO A 54 -6.10 -29.29 14.71
C PRO A 54 -6.33 -30.77 14.38
N TYR A 55 -6.05 -31.13 13.13
CA TYR A 55 -6.39 -32.44 12.55
C TYR A 55 -5.91 -33.67 13.37
N ASP A 56 -4.87 -33.50 14.20
CA ASP A 56 -4.30 -34.59 15.02
C ASP A 56 -5.23 -35.11 16.13
N GLU A 57 -6.26 -34.37 16.55
CA GLU A 57 -7.19 -34.82 17.60
C GLU A 57 -8.35 -35.70 17.10
N VAL A 58 -8.59 -35.79 15.79
CA VAL A 58 -9.78 -36.48 15.25
C VAL A 58 -9.63 -38.02 15.23
N THR A 59 -8.49 -38.58 15.65
CA THR A 59 -8.32 -40.05 15.65
C THR A 59 -8.83 -40.73 16.93
N VAL A 60 -9.23 -40.03 18.00
CA VAL A 60 -9.84 -40.68 19.16
C VAL A 60 -10.94 -39.81 19.77
N GLN A 61 -12.15 -39.84 19.22
CA GLN A 61 -13.41 -39.78 19.96
C GLN A 61 -14.58 -40.03 19.03
N ASN A 62 -14.90 -41.32 18.87
CA ASN A 62 -16.26 -41.71 18.50
C ASN A 62 -17.19 -41.54 19.72
N ALA A 63 -18.44 -41.20 19.40
CA ALA A 63 -19.65 -41.32 20.21
C ALA A 63 -20.02 -40.19 21.19
N GLN A 64 -21.22 -39.65 20.94
CA GLN A 64 -22.13 -38.90 21.82
C GLN A 64 -21.84 -37.41 22.10
N SER A 65 -22.66 -36.54 21.52
CA SER A 65 -23.60 -35.71 22.32
C SER A 65 -24.60 -34.94 21.46
N GLU A 66 -25.83 -34.92 21.97
CA GLU A 66 -26.99 -34.15 21.57
C GLU A 66 -26.82 -32.62 21.78
N PRO A 67 -27.76 -31.78 21.28
CA PRO A 67 -27.52 -30.36 21.05
C PRO A 67 -27.76 -29.53 22.30
N ASP A 68 -26.77 -28.77 22.76
CA ASP A 68 -27.03 -27.64 23.64
C ASP A 68 -25.98 -26.52 23.50
N ASN A 69 -26.35 -25.50 22.73
CA ASN A 69 -25.95 -24.09 22.83
C ASN A 69 -24.48 -23.75 23.21
N LYS A 70 -23.50 -24.48 22.67
CA LYS A 70 -22.09 -24.07 22.61
C LYS A 70 -21.55 -24.49 21.24
N ALA A 71 -21.08 -23.52 20.46
CA ALA A 71 -20.46 -23.79 19.16
C ALA A 71 -19.33 -24.82 19.34
N GLY A 72 -19.43 -25.95 18.62
CA GLY A 72 -18.45 -27.03 18.65
C GLY A 72 -17.08 -26.58 18.13
N PRO A 73 -16.05 -27.42 18.30
CA PRO A 73 -14.72 -27.11 17.77
C PRO A 73 -14.75 -26.96 16.25
N ILE A 74 -14.08 -25.93 15.74
CA ILE A 74 -13.97 -25.66 14.30
C ILE A 74 -12.73 -26.38 13.73
N THR A 75 -12.91 -27.01 12.57
CA THR A 75 -11.88 -27.76 11.81
C THR A 75 -11.33 -26.99 10.60
N HIS A 76 -11.76 -25.74 10.45
CA HIS A 76 -11.37 -24.82 9.38
C HIS A 76 -10.83 -23.51 9.96
N VAL A 77 -10.17 -22.71 9.12
CA VAL A 77 -9.62 -21.40 9.53
C VAL A 77 -10.78 -20.45 9.91
N PRO A 78 -10.71 -19.73 11.04
CA PRO A 78 -11.77 -18.81 11.44
C PRO A 78 -12.07 -17.78 10.35
N GLY A 79 -13.34 -17.70 9.95
CA GLY A 79 -13.83 -16.83 8.87
C GLY A 79 -13.70 -17.39 7.46
N GLU A 80 -13.00 -18.51 7.26
CA GLU A 80 -12.68 -19.07 5.94
C GLU A 80 -13.02 -20.57 5.87
N PRO A 81 -14.27 -20.93 5.52
CA PRO A 81 -14.73 -22.32 5.56
C PRO A 81 -14.07 -23.22 4.52
N ALA A 82 -13.45 -22.64 3.49
CA ALA A 82 -12.80 -23.39 2.42
C ALA A 82 -11.43 -23.98 2.83
N VAL A 83 -10.80 -23.42 3.87
CA VAL A 83 -9.42 -23.77 4.25
C VAL A 83 -9.44 -24.64 5.51
N ARG A 84 -8.93 -25.86 5.40
CA ARG A 84 -8.82 -26.78 6.53
C ARG A 84 -7.62 -26.42 7.40
N LEU A 85 -7.65 -26.79 8.68
CA LEU A 85 -6.58 -26.58 9.65
C LEU A 85 -5.32 -27.46 9.43
N LEU A 86 -4.97 -27.75 8.18
CA LEU A 86 -3.71 -28.41 7.82
C LEU A 86 -2.58 -27.37 7.76
N PRO A 87 -1.41 -27.61 8.39
CA PRO A 87 -0.31 -26.63 8.44
C PRO A 87 0.09 -26.06 7.07
N ASP A 88 0.13 -26.88 6.03
CA ASP A 88 0.50 -26.42 4.68
C ASP A 88 -0.57 -25.54 4.03
N GLN A 89 -1.85 -25.91 4.16
CA GLN A 89 -2.95 -25.11 3.61
C GLN A 89 -3.09 -23.78 4.33
N VAL A 90 -2.97 -23.81 5.66
CA VAL A 90 -2.98 -22.61 6.50
C VAL A 90 -1.82 -21.69 6.13
N ARG A 91 -0.60 -22.22 5.94
CA ARG A 91 0.55 -21.41 5.53
C ARG A 91 0.34 -20.73 4.18
N ILE A 92 -0.09 -21.49 3.16
CA ILE A 92 -0.38 -20.92 1.83
C ILE A 92 -1.45 -19.84 1.94
N HIS A 93 -2.47 -20.05 2.77
CA HIS A 93 -3.54 -19.10 2.99
C HIS A 93 -3.04 -17.82 3.69
N ILE A 94 -2.27 -17.93 4.78
CA ILE A 94 -1.70 -16.78 5.49
C ILE A 94 -0.77 -15.99 4.56
N SER A 95 0.13 -16.66 3.86
CA SER A 95 1.04 -16.01 2.90
C SER A 95 0.27 -15.29 1.79
N SER A 96 -0.75 -15.93 1.21
CA SER A 96 -1.61 -15.28 0.21
C SER A 96 -2.34 -14.05 0.76
N HIS A 97 -2.78 -14.09 2.03
CA HIS A 97 -3.57 -13.01 2.63
C HIS A 97 -2.72 -11.88 3.22
N LEU A 98 -1.47 -12.11 3.62
CA LEU A 98 -0.68 -11.12 4.35
C LEU A 98 0.64 -10.75 3.67
N ASP A 99 1.25 -11.62 2.86
CA ASP A 99 2.56 -11.35 2.26
C ASP A 99 2.48 -10.29 1.18
N THR A 100 3.53 -9.46 1.11
CA THR A 100 3.63 -8.37 0.14
C THR A 100 4.99 -8.36 -0.55
N PRO A 101 5.34 -9.43 -1.29
CA PRO A 101 6.68 -9.62 -1.85
C PRO A 101 7.13 -8.45 -2.74
N LEU A 102 6.19 -7.88 -3.50
CA LEU A 102 6.45 -6.71 -4.34
C LEU A 102 6.95 -5.49 -3.55
N LEU A 103 6.45 -5.26 -2.35
CA LEU A 103 6.88 -4.12 -1.53
C LEU A 103 8.14 -4.44 -0.74
N ASP A 104 8.37 -5.71 -0.43
CA ASP A 104 9.61 -6.16 0.17
C ASP A 104 10.78 -6.02 -0.81
N GLU A 105 10.56 -6.28 -2.10
CA GLU A 105 11.54 -5.99 -3.18
C GLU A 105 11.82 -4.49 -3.32
N LEU A 106 10.79 -3.66 -3.22
CA LEU A 106 10.92 -2.21 -3.34
C LEU A 106 11.46 -1.55 -2.06
N TYR A 107 11.57 -2.29 -0.95
CA TYR A 107 11.85 -1.75 0.39
C TYR A 107 13.06 -0.81 0.45
N GLU A 108 14.17 -1.20 -0.18
CA GLU A 108 15.41 -0.41 -0.21
C GLU A 108 15.31 0.89 -1.02
N ASN A 109 14.33 0.97 -1.93
CA ASN A 109 14.14 2.11 -2.82
C ASN A 109 12.91 2.96 -2.44
N LEU A 110 12.04 2.46 -1.58
CA LEU A 110 10.80 3.14 -1.17
C LEU A 110 11.06 4.48 -0.46
N TRP A 111 12.21 4.67 0.18
CA TRP A 111 12.56 5.92 0.87
C TRP A 111 12.60 7.15 -0.06
N LEU A 112 12.83 6.95 -1.36
CA LEU A 112 12.82 8.02 -2.37
C LEU A 112 11.41 8.58 -2.61
N ILE A 113 10.39 7.79 -2.31
CA ILE A 113 9.03 7.95 -2.81
C ILE A 113 8.02 8.06 -1.65
N ALA A 114 8.38 7.56 -0.47
CA ALA A 114 7.57 7.57 0.73
C ALA A 114 8.40 7.86 1.98
N LYS A 115 7.77 8.46 2.98
CA LYS A 115 8.37 8.69 4.30
C LYS A 115 8.50 7.36 5.03
N LYS A 116 9.74 6.95 5.36
CA LYS A 116 10.03 5.77 6.20
C LYS A 116 9.65 6.06 7.65
N CYS A 117 8.38 5.83 7.98
CA CYS A 117 7.84 5.97 9.33
C CYS A 117 6.57 5.12 9.46
N GLY A 118 6.64 4.04 10.23
CA GLY A 118 5.51 3.13 10.45
C GLY A 118 4.37 3.79 11.25
N ARG A 119 4.70 4.80 12.06
CA ARG A 119 3.73 5.61 12.82
C ARG A 119 2.99 6.64 11.96
N ASN A 120 3.39 6.84 10.70
CA ASN A 120 2.75 7.79 9.79
C ASN A 120 1.47 7.19 9.18
N ILE A 121 0.49 6.93 10.04
CA ILE A 121 -0.84 6.42 9.69
C ILE A 121 -1.86 7.35 10.37
N ASP A 122 -2.54 8.15 9.57
CA ASP A 122 -3.70 8.91 10.02
C ASP A 122 -4.89 7.99 10.39
N PRO A 123 -5.55 8.26 11.53
CA PRO A 123 -6.78 7.58 11.94
C PRO A 123 -7.94 7.75 10.94
N LEU A 124 -8.93 6.85 11.00
CA LEU A 124 -10.06 6.85 10.06
C LEU A 124 -10.87 8.15 10.01
N HIS A 125 -11.16 8.77 11.15
CA HIS A 125 -11.85 10.07 11.19
C HIS A 125 -11.02 11.15 10.48
N THR A 126 -9.69 11.13 10.65
CA THR A 126 -8.78 12.05 9.95
C THR A 126 -8.78 11.80 8.45
N GLN A 127 -8.89 10.53 8.01
CA GLN A 127 -9.05 10.21 6.57
C GLN A 127 -10.33 10.83 6.00
N LYS A 128 -11.45 10.74 6.73
CA LYS A 128 -12.72 11.36 6.33
C LYS A 128 -12.61 12.88 6.28
N VAL A 129 -11.94 13.52 7.25
CA VAL A 129 -11.66 14.97 7.24
C VAL A 129 -10.82 15.37 6.02
N LYS A 130 -9.87 14.52 5.60
CA LYS A 130 -9.08 14.72 4.35
C LYS A 130 -9.89 14.48 3.07
N GLY A 131 -11.20 14.19 3.17
CA GLY A 131 -12.08 13.93 2.04
C GLY A 131 -11.85 12.56 1.38
N ARG A 132 -11.24 11.59 2.10
CA ARG A 132 -10.99 10.25 1.56
C ARG A 132 -12.14 9.31 1.90
N SER A 133 -12.66 8.62 0.89
CA SER A 133 -13.56 7.48 1.04
C SER A 133 -12.75 6.23 1.39
N ILE A 134 -13.22 5.48 2.40
CA ILE A 134 -12.63 4.21 2.82
C ILE A 134 -13.14 3.12 1.88
N VAL A 135 -12.22 2.39 1.23
CA VAL A 135 -12.54 1.29 0.32
C VAL A 135 -11.94 0.00 0.89
N PRO A 136 -12.77 -0.97 1.34
CA PRO A 136 -12.27 -2.26 1.77
C PRO A 136 -11.68 -3.05 0.58
N THR A 137 -10.57 -3.75 0.79
CA THR A 137 -9.89 -4.55 -0.24
C THR A 137 -9.30 -5.82 0.33
N GLU A 138 -9.49 -6.97 -0.31
CA GLU A 138 -8.86 -8.20 0.15
C GLU A 138 -7.37 -8.30 -0.22
N ASP A 139 -6.88 -7.54 -1.20
CA ASP A 139 -5.46 -7.56 -1.61
C ASP A 139 -4.56 -6.90 -0.53
N PRO A 140 -3.62 -7.64 0.10
CA PRO A 140 -2.68 -7.07 1.09
C PRO A 140 -1.72 -6.02 0.49
N ARG A 141 -1.48 -6.05 -0.82
CA ARG A 141 -0.66 -5.07 -1.53
C ARG A 141 -1.25 -3.67 -1.38
N LEU A 142 -2.58 -3.57 -1.42
CA LEU A 142 -3.31 -2.31 -1.37
C LEU A 142 -3.57 -1.78 0.04
N HIS A 143 -3.33 -2.56 1.10
CA HIS A 143 -3.56 -2.13 2.47
C HIS A 143 -2.77 -0.84 2.81
N LEU A 144 -3.46 0.20 3.30
CA LEU A 144 -2.91 1.55 3.58
C LEU A 144 -2.34 2.28 2.36
N THR A 145 -2.78 1.91 1.16
CA THR A 145 -2.50 2.69 -0.05
C THR A 145 -3.63 3.68 -0.32
N TRP A 146 -3.30 4.90 -0.76
CA TRP A 146 -4.31 5.90 -1.10
C TRP A 146 -4.09 6.49 -2.49
N HIS A 147 -5.18 6.83 -3.15
CA HIS A 147 -5.21 7.42 -4.46
C HIS A 147 -6.34 8.45 -4.54
N ARG A 148 -5.96 9.73 -4.70
CA ARG A 148 -6.88 10.87 -4.75
C ARG A 148 -7.78 10.93 -3.50
N ASP A 149 -9.07 10.74 -3.70
CA ASP A 149 -10.16 10.76 -2.74
C ASP A 149 -10.43 9.37 -2.13
N ARG A 150 -9.57 8.37 -2.35
CA ARG A 150 -9.80 7.00 -1.87
C ARG A 150 -8.61 6.49 -1.08
N ILE A 151 -8.90 5.76 -0.01
CA ILE A 151 -7.91 4.96 0.72
C ILE A 151 -8.36 3.50 0.73
N TYR A 152 -7.44 2.62 0.34
CA TYR A 152 -7.66 1.17 0.30
C TYR A 152 -7.16 0.57 1.60
N ILE A 153 -8.04 -0.16 2.29
CA ILE A 153 -7.72 -0.77 3.58
C ILE A 153 -8.19 -2.21 3.55
N LYS A 154 -7.29 -3.14 3.86
CA LYS A 154 -7.65 -4.54 4.01
C LYS A 154 -8.37 -4.81 5.32
N PRO A 155 -9.59 -5.41 5.34
CA PRO A 155 -10.29 -5.80 6.56
C PRO A 155 -9.45 -6.73 7.44
N VAL A 156 -9.69 -6.71 8.75
CA VAL A 156 -8.99 -7.59 9.69
C VAL A 156 -9.48 -9.03 9.50
N PRO A 157 -8.60 -9.98 9.11
CA PRO A 157 -8.99 -11.37 9.02
C PRO A 157 -9.36 -11.93 10.40
N VAL A 158 -10.44 -12.71 10.47
CA VAL A 158 -10.97 -13.27 11.73
C VAL A 158 -9.94 -14.15 12.43
N PHE A 159 -9.15 -14.90 11.66
CA PHE A 159 -8.09 -15.75 12.22
C PHE A 159 -7.02 -14.99 13.01
N LEU A 160 -6.76 -13.70 12.70
CA LEU A 160 -5.83 -12.88 13.49
C LEU A 160 -6.38 -12.47 14.85
N LEU A 161 -7.70 -12.60 15.07
CA LEU A 161 -8.37 -12.27 16.32
C LEU A 161 -8.44 -13.45 17.30
N ASN A 162 -8.05 -14.66 16.86
CA ASN A 162 -8.12 -15.88 17.64
C ASN A 162 -6.75 -16.22 18.28
N TYR A 163 -6.69 -16.37 19.60
CA TYR A 163 -5.42 -16.65 20.30
C TYR A 163 -4.83 -18.02 19.95
N GLN A 164 -5.65 -19.07 19.84
CA GLN A 164 -5.17 -20.42 19.51
C GLN A 164 -4.54 -20.45 18.11
N PHE A 165 -5.05 -19.66 17.18
CA PHE A 165 -4.44 -19.53 15.86
C PHE A 165 -3.01 -18.98 15.93
N TRP A 166 -2.78 -17.98 16.78
CA TRP A 166 -1.44 -17.43 17.01
C TRP A 166 -0.49 -18.44 17.63
N THR A 167 -0.94 -19.22 18.63
CA THR A 167 -0.12 -20.27 19.26
C THR A 167 0.25 -21.38 18.27
N THR A 168 -0.69 -21.78 17.41
CA THR A 168 -0.52 -22.99 16.60
C THR A 168 0.19 -22.73 15.28
N TYR A 169 -0.07 -21.59 14.62
CA TYR A 169 0.39 -21.36 13.25
C TYR A 169 1.33 -20.15 13.08
N LEU A 170 1.35 -19.21 14.04
CA LEU A 170 2.17 -17.99 13.96
C LEU A 170 3.37 -18.01 14.94
N GLN A 171 3.53 -19.05 15.76
CA GLN A 171 4.75 -19.19 16.56
C GLN A 171 5.89 -19.71 15.69
N THR A 172 6.92 -18.90 15.51
CA THR A 172 8.21 -19.37 15.00
C THR A 172 8.89 -20.14 16.13
N SER A 173 9.02 -21.47 15.99
CA SER A 173 9.87 -22.27 16.86
C SER A 173 11.32 -21.82 16.68
N THR A 174 11.77 -20.89 17.51
CA THR A 174 13.19 -20.71 17.80
C THR A 174 13.61 -21.79 18.79
N GLN A 175 13.68 -23.03 18.30
CA GLN A 175 14.54 -24.02 18.95
C GLN A 175 15.90 -23.97 18.26
N ASP A 176 16.89 -23.56 19.05
CA ASP A 176 18.31 -23.86 18.96
C ASP A 176 18.87 -24.24 17.58
N SER A 177 19.64 -23.30 17.03
CA SER A 177 20.54 -23.47 15.89
C SER A 177 21.69 -24.49 16.12
N SER A 178 21.55 -25.46 17.02
CA SER A 178 22.55 -26.50 17.30
C SER A 178 22.35 -27.79 16.51
N CYS A 179 21.27 -27.93 15.75
CA CYS A 179 21.07 -29.06 14.84
C CYS A 179 20.74 -28.51 13.45
N GLY A 180 21.61 -28.78 12.47
CA GLY A 180 21.56 -28.25 11.09
C GLY A 180 20.38 -28.74 10.24
N MET A 181 19.15 -28.60 10.74
CA MET A 181 17.94 -28.77 9.96
C MET A 181 17.52 -27.42 9.34
N PRO A 182 16.98 -27.40 8.11
CA PRO A 182 16.60 -26.17 7.44
C PRO A 182 15.52 -25.39 8.22
N LYS A 183 15.62 -24.05 8.19
CA LYS A 183 14.67 -23.04 8.72
C LYS A 183 13.33 -23.02 7.96
N GLU A 184 12.70 -24.17 7.70
CA GLU A 184 11.84 -24.28 6.50
C GLU A 184 10.32 -24.21 6.66
N LEU A 185 9.72 -24.05 7.84
CA LEU A 185 8.24 -24.17 7.93
C LEU A 185 7.47 -23.10 8.70
N GLY A 186 8.11 -22.02 9.17
CA GLY A 186 7.42 -20.95 9.90
C GLY A 186 7.01 -19.78 9.00
N PHE A 187 5.74 -19.37 9.05
CA PHE A 187 5.32 -18.06 8.55
C PHE A 187 5.93 -16.96 9.45
N ASP A 188 6.34 -15.84 8.86
CA ASP A 188 6.92 -14.72 9.63
C ASP A 188 5.82 -13.95 10.37
N SER A 189 5.70 -14.19 11.67
CA SER A 189 4.72 -13.55 12.55
C SER A 189 4.88 -12.03 12.66
N SER A 190 6.04 -11.48 12.25
CA SER A 190 6.27 -10.04 12.17
C SER A 190 5.33 -9.37 11.16
N ILE A 191 4.85 -10.10 10.15
CA ILE A 191 3.92 -9.60 9.13
C ILE A 191 2.52 -9.40 9.75
N ALA A 192 2.01 -10.41 10.45
CA ALA A 192 0.72 -10.35 11.15
C ALA A 192 0.75 -9.28 12.26
N THR A 193 1.87 -9.20 12.98
CA THR A 193 2.09 -8.21 14.04
C THR A 193 2.13 -6.78 13.46
N GLY A 194 2.82 -6.57 12.34
CA GLY A 194 2.84 -5.29 11.63
C GLY A 194 1.47 -4.89 11.08
N PHE A 195 0.69 -5.84 10.59
CA PHE A 195 -0.69 -5.60 10.16
C PHE A 195 -1.57 -5.10 11.30
N LEU A 196 -1.53 -5.75 12.47
CA LEU A 196 -2.31 -5.32 13.63
C LEU A 196 -1.82 -4.00 14.23
N ARG A 197 -0.51 -3.72 14.19
CA ARG A 197 0.04 -2.40 14.53
C ARG A 197 -0.55 -1.31 13.64
N SER A 198 -0.71 -1.58 12.35
CA SER A 198 -1.33 -0.66 11.40
C SER A 198 -2.76 -0.28 11.86
N TYR A 199 -3.53 -1.27 12.29
CA TYR A 199 -4.88 -1.10 12.84
C TYR A 199 -4.90 -0.36 14.18
N ALA A 200 -3.89 -0.55 15.03
CA ALA A 200 -3.75 0.21 16.28
C ALA A 200 -3.62 1.71 16.04
N LEU A 201 -2.97 2.10 14.95
CA LEU A 201 -2.79 3.51 14.55
C LEU A 201 -3.98 4.03 13.71
N LEU A 202 -4.65 3.14 12.98
CA LEU A 202 -5.79 3.47 12.14
C LEU A 202 -7.09 3.66 12.96
N VAL A 203 -7.27 2.88 14.02
CA VAL A 203 -8.47 2.86 14.88
C VAL A 203 -8.13 3.17 16.36
N PRO A 204 -7.56 4.35 16.68
CA PRO A 204 -7.18 4.70 18.05
C PRO A 204 -8.35 5.19 18.92
N HIS A 205 -9.41 5.74 18.34
CA HIS A 205 -10.55 6.28 19.10
C HIS A 205 -11.83 5.48 18.89
N ARG A 206 -12.80 5.66 19.80
CA ARG A 206 -14.13 5.06 19.69
C ARG A 206 -14.87 5.47 18.40
N LEU A 207 -14.73 6.73 17.97
CA LEU A 207 -15.31 7.18 16.70
C LEU A 207 -14.72 6.40 15.51
N ASP A 208 -13.41 6.17 15.53
CA ASP A 208 -12.75 5.40 14.47
C ASP A 208 -13.26 3.95 14.43
N PHE A 209 -13.58 3.36 15.58
CA PHE A 209 -14.13 2.01 15.66
C PHE A 209 -15.51 1.89 15.01
N GLU A 210 -16.42 2.84 15.28
CA GLU A 210 -17.73 2.86 14.62
C GLU A 210 -17.58 3.06 13.11
N LEU A 211 -16.68 3.94 12.67
CA LEU A 211 -16.36 4.14 11.25
C LEU A 211 -15.76 2.87 10.61
N ALA A 212 -14.93 2.13 11.35
CA ALA A 212 -14.36 0.88 10.89
C ALA A 212 -15.43 -0.20 10.71
N LYS A 213 -16.42 -0.26 11.61
CA LYS A 213 -17.58 -1.18 11.49
C LYS A 213 -18.49 -0.79 10.32
N GLU A 214 -18.78 0.50 10.15
CA GLU A 214 -19.55 1.01 9.00
C GLU A 214 -18.88 0.65 7.67
N ALA A 215 -17.55 0.71 7.62
CA ALA A 215 -16.77 0.35 6.43
C ALA A 215 -16.47 -1.15 6.29
N HIS A 216 -17.03 -2.01 7.15
CA HIS A 216 -16.79 -3.46 7.19
C HIS A 216 -15.31 -3.87 7.31
N LEU A 217 -14.49 -3.05 7.98
CA LEU A 217 -13.07 -3.34 8.19
C LEU A 217 -12.81 -4.26 9.38
N ILE A 218 -13.70 -4.24 10.38
CA ILE A 218 -13.63 -5.09 11.56
C ILE A 218 -14.75 -6.13 11.46
N PRO A 219 -14.47 -7.42 11.71
CA PRO A 219 -15.49 -8.46 11.73
C PRO A 219 -16.63 -8.14 12.70
N GLY A 220 -17.86 -8.56 12.34
CA GLY A 220 -19.06 -8.35 13.16
C GLY A 220 -18.96 -8.98 14.56
N ASP A 221 -18.14 -10.02 14.71
CA ASP A 221 -17.86 -10.73 15.97
C ASP A 221 -17.30 -9.81 17.06
N VAL A 222 -16.68 -8.68 16.67
CA VAL A 222 -16.19 -7.67 17.62
C VAL A 222 -17.29 -6.64 17.88
N GLU A 223 -18.13 -6.93 18.88
CA GLU A 223 -19.28 -6.09 19.19
C GLU A 223 -18.89 -4.76 19.85
N ASN A 224 -17.94 -4.80 20.79
CA ASN A 224 -17.68 -3.73 21.76
C ASN A 224 -16.32 -3.03 21.56
N TRP A 225 -16.30 -1.70 21.69
CA TRP A 225 -15.06 -0.91 21.71
C TRP A 225 -14.08 -1.38 22.80
N PHE A 226 -14.58 -1.75 23.98
CA PHE A 226 -13.73 -2.21 25.08
C PHE A 226 -12.94 -3.48 24.74
N GLN A 227 -13.59 -4.43 24.05
CA GLN A 227 -12.96 -5.67 23.59
C GLN A 227 -11.87 -5.35 22.55
N TRP A 228 -12.19 -4.50 21.57
CA TRP A 228 -11.23 -4.05 20.56
C TRP A 228 -10.05 -3.28 21.17
N SER A 229 -10.32 -2.31 22.03
CA SER A 229 -9.31 -1.47 22.68
C SER A 229 -8.34 -2.29 23.53
N LYS A 230 -8.86 -3.24 24.32
CA LYS A 230 -8.04 -4.16 25.12
C LYS A 230 -7.18 -5.07 24.24
N PHE A 231 -7.70 -5.52 23.09
CA PHE A 231 -6.92 -6.32 22.14
C PHE A 231 -5.80 -5.49 21.50
N ILE A 232 -6.18 -4.37 20.87
CA ILE A 232 -5.30 -3.59 19.99
C ILE A 232 -4.20 -2.82 20.75
N SER A 233 -4.39 -2.54 22.04
CA SER A 233 -3.40 -1.83 22.88
C SER A 233 -2.04 -2.52 22.90
N HIS A 234 -2.01 -3.84 22.76
CA HIS A 234 -0.77 -4.63 22.73
C HIS A 234 0.10 -4.35 21.49
N PHE A 235 -0.51 -3.84 20.42
CA PHE A 235 0.18 -3.59 19.14
C PHE A 235 0.60 -2.12 18.94
N TYR A 236 0.12 -1.21 19.80
CA TYR A 236 0.31 0.23 19.62
C TYR A 236 1.77 0.68 19.78
N HIS A 237 2.49 0.12 20.75
CA HIS A 237 3.86 0.53 21.10
C HIS A 237 4.97 -0.28 20.41
N LEU A 238 4.62 -1.13 19.45
CA LEU A 238 5.59 -1.97 18.75
C LEU A 238 6.62 -1.13 17.97
N SER A 239 7.90 -1.49 18.14
CA SER A 239 9.02 -0.93 17.40
C SER A 239 9.02 -1.42 15.95
N ASP A 240 9.69 -0.68 15.07
CA ASP A 240 9.86 -1.10 13.68
C ASP A 240 10.63 -2.43 13.59
N GLU A 241 11.54 -2.73 14.52
CA GLU A 241 12.34 -3.97 14.55
C GLU A 241 11.50 -5.26 14.68
N ASN A 242 10.30 -5.17 15.26
CA ASN A 242 9.44 -6.32 15.52
C ASN A 242 8.37 -6.54 14.44
N VAL A 243 8.40 -5.75 13.36
CA VAL A 243 7.39 -5.82 12.29
C VAL A 243 8.05 -6.05 10.94
N ALA A 244 7.30 -6.60 10.01
CA ALA A 244 7.79 -6.82 8.66
C ALA A 244 8.12 -5.50 7.94
N LYS A 245 9.06 -5.58 6.99
CA LYS A 245 9.58 -4.46 6.18
C LYS A 245 8.49 -3.55 5.61
N ARG A 246 7.39 -4.14 5.13
CA ARG A 246 6.20 -3.40 4.64
C ARG A 246 5.73 -2.34 5.64
N TYR A 247 5.64 -2.67 6.92
CA TYR A 247 5.03 -1.83 7.96
C TYR A 247 5.99 -0.80 8.57
N HIS A 248 7.23 -0.74 8.10
CA HIS A 248 8.12 0.40 8.36
C HIS A 248 7.66 1.66 7.63
N TYR A 249 6.87 1.49 6.56
CA TYR A 249 6.19 2.57 5.88
C TYR A 249 4.72 2.53 6.26
N GLY A 250 4.18 3.65 6.72
CA GLY A 250 2.75 3.77 7.04
C GLY A 250 1.90 3.86 5.77
N GLN A 251 1.30 5.02 5.53
CA GLN A 251 0.51 5.22 4.30
C GLN A 251 1.38 5.41 3.06
N LEU A 252 1.02 4.72 1.99
CA LEU A 252 1.67 4.83 0.68
C LEU A 252 0.73 5.46 -0.34
N ARG A 253 1.25 6.37 -1.16
CA ARG A 253 0.45 6.95 -2.26
C ARG A 253 0.60 6.09 -3.51
N LEU A 254 -0.52 5.70 -4.10
CA LEU A 254 -0.52 4.79 -5.25
C LEU A 254 0.16 5.39 -6.49
N SER A 255 0.03 6.70 -6.73
CA SER A 255 0.69 7.38 -7.85
C SER A 255 2.22 7.29 -7.78
N TRP A 256 2.74 7.37 -6.55
CA TRP A 256 4.16 7.29 -6.23
C TRP A 256 4.65 5.83 -6.33
N LEU A 257 3.85 4.86 -5.88
CA LEU A 257 4.12 3.43 -6.10
C LEU A 257 4.13 3.04 -7.58
N ASN A 258 3.23 3.59 -8.40
CA ASN A 258 3.25 3.38 -9.86
C ASN A 258 4.58 3.83 -10.48
N TRP A 259 5.11 4.96 -10.02
CA TRP A 259 6.45 5.42 -10.41
C TRP A 259 7.55 4.47 -9.93
N ALA A 260 7.48 3.98 -8.70
CA ALA A 260 8.45 3.01 -8.17
C ALA A 260 8.53 1.76 -9.04
N VAL A 261 7.39 1.17 -9.38
CA VAL A 261 7.32 -0.02 -10.25
C VAL A 261 7.89 0.29 -11.64
N ARG A 262 7.57 1.46 -12.20
CA ARG A 262 8.05 1.89 -13.52
C ARG A 262 9.57 2.05 -13.58
N VAL A 263 10.17 2.56 -12.51
CA VAL A 263 11.62 2.84 -12.44
C VAL A 263 12.41 1.59 -12.08
N PHE A 264 12.01 0.87 -11.03
CA PHE A 264 12.81 -0.21 -10.45
C PHE A 264 12.52 -1.59 -11.05
N ARG A 265 11.39 -1.76 -11.74
CA ARG A 265 10.98 -3.01 -12.40
C ARG A 265 11.13 -4.28 -11.51
N PRO A 266 10.44 -4.32 -10.37
CA PRO A 266 10.44 -5.49 -9.48
C PRO A 266 9.89 -6.74 -10.19
N GLN A 267 10.39 -7.92 -9.83
CA GLN A 267 10.04 -9.19 -10.48
C GLN A 267 8.60 -9.61 -10.18
N HIS A 268 8.12 -9.29 -8.98
CA HIS A 268 6.77 -9.65 -8.52
C HIS A 268 5.68 -8.66 -8.99
N ALA A 269 6.00 -7.69 -9.85
CA ALA A 269 5.00 -6.79 -10.41
C ALA A 269 4.20 -7.46 -11.53
N ARG A 270 2.87 -7.52 -11.36
CA ARG A 270 1.92 -7.99 -12.39
C ARG A 270 1.97 -7.17 -13.68
N THR A 271 2.36 -5.89 -13.59
CA THR A 271 2.41 -4.96 -14.73
C THR A 271 3.60 -4.03 -14.60
N TRP A 272 4.27 -3.74 -15.71
CA TRP A 272 5.49 -2.91 -15.72
C TRP A 272 5.25 -1.41 -15.52
N TRP A 273 3.99 -0.98 -15.58
CA TRP A 273 3.61 0.44 -15.57
C TRP A 273 2.82 0.89 -14.34
N PHE A 274 2.10 -0.04 -13.70
CA PHE A 274 1.19 0.29 -12.61
C PHE A 274 1.33 -0.75 -11.51
N TYR A 275 1.37 -0.26 -10.27
CA TYR A 275 1.30 -1.08 -9.07
C TYR A 275 -0.09 -1.73 -8.96
N GLU A 276 -1.13 -0.93 -9.22
CA GLU A 276 -2.51 -1.37 -9.32
C GLU A 276 -3.17 -0.69 -10.53
N VAL A 277 -3.94 -1.45 -11.31
CA VAL A 277 -4.57 -0.94 -12.53
C VAL A 277 -5.68 0.02 -12.13
N PRO A 278 -5.55 1.34 -12.41
CA PRO A 278 -6.36 2.34 -11.71
C PRO A 278 -7.82 2.38 -12.17
N HIS A 279 -8.12 1.98 -13.42
CA HIS A 279 -9.49 2.00 -13.97
C HIS A 279 -9.61 0.94 -15.06
N TRP A 280 -10.71 0.18 -15.03
CA TRP A 280 -11.13 -0.67 -16.15
C TRP A 280 -11.82 0.15 -17.26
N SER A 281 -12.19 1.41 -16.98
CA SER A 281 -12.91 2.29 -17.92
C SER A 281 -11.99 3.36 -18.54
N ILE A 282 -11.85 3.30 -19.87
CA ILE A 282 -11.14 4.28 -20.70
C ILE A 282 -11.78 5.67 -20.61
N THR A 283 -13.11 5.71 -20.46
CA THR A 283 -13.92 6.95 -20.45
C THR A 283 -13.52 7.92 -19.35
N ALA A 284 -13.28 7.44 -18.13
CA ALA A 284 -12.89 8.28 -17.01
C ALA A 284 -11.45 8.82 -17.12
N PHE A 285 -10.59 8.14 -17.87
CA PHE A 285 -9.26 8.64 -18.19
C PHE A 285 -9.34 9.74 -19.25
N VAL A 286 -10.04 9.46 -20.36
CA VAL A 286 -10.22 10.40 -21.47
C VAL A 286 -10.87 11.70 -20.98
N ALA A 287 -11.99 11.63 -20.26
CA ALA A 287 -12.70 12.81 -19.77
C ALA A 287 -11.80 13.75 -18.93
N ARG A 288 -10.86 13.19 -18.16
CA ARG A 288 -9.91 13.97 -17.35
C ARG A 288 -8.76 14.56 -18.17
N ALA A 289 -8.35 13.88 -19.23
CA ALA A 289 -7.34 14.39 -20.16
C ALA A 289 -7.92 15.44 -21.12
N THR A 290 -9.23 15.41 -21.40
CA THR A 290 -9.91 16.31 -22.33
C THR A 290 -9.78 17.78 -21.92
N VAL A 291 -9.99 18.12 -20.65
CA VAL A 291 -9.96 19.53 -20.18
C VAL A 291 -8.60 20.21 -20.42
N PRO A 292 -7.45 19.68 -19.95
CA PRO A 292 -6.16 20.30 -20.22
C PRO A 292 -5.79 20.27 -21.71
N LEU A 293 -6.21 19.23 -22.45
CA LEU A 293 -5.95 19.14 -23.89
C LEU A 293 -6.75 20.17 -24.69
N LEU A 294 -8.01 20.42 -24.32
CA LEU A 294 -8.84 21.50 -24.89
C LEU A 294 -8.25 22.87 -24.57
N PHE A 295 -7.77 23.09 -23.34
CA PHE A 295 -7.11 24.35 -22.97
C PHE A 295 -5.84 24.58 -23.79
N LEU A 296 -4.99 23.55 -23.93
CA LEU A 296 -3.79 23.60 -24.76
C LEU A 296 -4.14 23.85 -26.24
N PHE A 297 -5.15 23.15 -26.76
CA PHE A 297 -5.64 23.32 -28.12
C PHE A 297 -6.16 24.75 -28.38
N ALA A 298 -6.94 25.29 -27.45
CA ALA A 298 -7.46 26.65 -27.55
C ALA A 298 -6.34 27.69 -27.48
N GLY A 299 -5.38 27.53 -26.57
CA GLY A 299 -4.22 28.41 -26.45
C GLY A 299 -3.35 28.41 -27.72
N ILE A 300 -3.08 27.21 -28.28
CA ILE A 300 -2.34 27.07 -29.53
C ILE A 300 -3.11 27.67 -30.71
N SER A 301 -4.42 27.40 -30.82
CA SER A 301 -5.25 27.94 -31.91
C SER A 301 -5.32 29.46 -31.87
N LEU A 302 -5.43 30.05 -30.67
CA LEU A 302 -5.41 31.49 -30.48
C LEU A 302 -4.05 32.08 -30.88
N ALA A 303 -2.95 31.45 -30.48
CA ALA A 303 -1.60 31.87 -30.87
C ALA A 303 -1.43 31.83 -32.40
N LEU A 304 -1.81 30.73 -33.05
CA LEU A 304 -1.75 30.59 -34.51
C LEU A 304 -2.64 31.63 -35.22
N SER A 305 -3.84 31.89 -34.71
CA SER A 305 -4.74 32.89 -35.28
C SER A 305 -4.16 34.30 -35.15
N SER A 306 -3.60 34.65 -33.99
CA SER A 306 -2.92 35.94 -33.79
C SER A 306 -1.71 36.11 -34.72
N MET A 307 -0.99 35.02 -34.99
CA MET A 307 0.15 35.00 -35.89
C MET A 307 -0.27 35.19 -37.35
N GLN A 308 -1.40 34.59 -37.76
CA GLN A 308 -1.98 34.81 -39.09
C GLN A 308 -2.39 36.27 -39.29
N VAL A 309 -2.99 36.89 -38.27
CA VAL A 309 -3.34 38.31 -38.30
C VAL A 309 -2.08 39.17 -38.45
N ALA A 310 -1.04 38.92 -37.65
CA ALA A 310 0.22 39.66 -37.73
C ALA A 310 0.91 39.54 -39.10
N LEU A 311 0.82 38.38 -39.77
CA LEU A 311 1.37 38.18 -41.11
C LEU A 311 0.54 38.81 -42.23
N SER A 312 -0.73 39.12 -41.96
CA SER A 312 -1.65 39.73 -42.94
C SER A 312 -1.57 41.27 -43.00
N VAL A 313 -0.92 41.89 -42.01
CA VAL A 313 -0.75 43.35 -41.97
C VAL A 313 0.26 43.79 -43.04
N PRO A 314 -0.09 44.75 -43.92
CA PRO A 314 0.83 45.28 -44.92
C PRO A 314 2.09 45.88 -44.27
N THR A 315 3.23 45.69 -44.92
CA THR A 315 4.55 46.17 -44.46
C THR A 315 4.69 47.69 -44.44
N ASP A 316 3.74 48.39 -45.05
CA ASP A 316 3.73 49.85 -45.21
C ASP A 316 3.12 50.58 -44.01
N ASP A 317 2.65 49.84 -42.99
CA ASP A 317 2.06 50.41 -41.79
C ASP A 317 3.10 51.07 -40.86
N PRO A 318 2.77 52.25 -40.24
CA PRO A 318 3.70 53.03 -39.42
C PRO A 318 4.32 52.27 -38.23
N TRP A 319 3.64 51.24 -37.74
CA TRP A 319 4.10 50.39 -36.62
C TRP A 319 5.29 49.50 -36.98
N PHE A 320 5.46 49.13 -38.25
CA PHE A 320 6.50 48.21 -38.71
C PHE A 320 7.63 48.90 -39.49
N HIS A 321 7.47 50.19 -39.81
CA HIS A 321 8.42 51.02 -40.58
C HIS A 321 9.82 51.17 -39.95
N GLY A 322 9.98 50.85 -38.65
CA GLY A 322 11.26 50.84 -37.93
C GLY A 322 11.99 49.49 -37.91
N LEU A 323 11.37 48.41 -38.41
CA LEU A 323 11.95 47.07 -38.47
C LEU A 323 12.43 46.82 -39.89
N GLY A 324 13.75 46.84 -40.12
CA GLY A 324 14.33 46.58 -41.44
C GLY A 324 13.83 45.27 -42.05
N GLU A 325 13.72 45.22 -43.39
CA GLU A 325 13.13 44.10 -44.15
C GLU A 325 13.67 42.72 -43.75
N SER A 326 14.96 42.64 -43.39
CA SER A 326 15.62 41.41 -42.92
C SER A 326 15.07 40.88 -41.58
N LYS A 327 14.64 41.78 -40.67
CA LYS A 327 14.01 41.39 -39.40
C LYS A 327 12.58 40.90 -39.59
N LEU A 328 11.81 41.55 -40.46
CA LEU A 328 10.45 41.10 -40.82
C LEU A 328 10.47 39.72 -41.49
N GLN A 329 11.41 39.49 -42.41
CA GLN A 329 11.58 38.17 -43.03
C GLN A 329 12.02 37.10 -42.01
N SER A 330 12.84 37.46 -41.03
CA SER A 330 13.25 36.54 -39.95
C SER A 330 12.09 36.18 -39.03
N ILE A 331 11.23 37.14 -38.69
CA ILE A 331 10.01 36.93 -37.90
C ILE A 331 9.05 36.00 -38.65
N GLY A 332 8.82 36.23 -39.96
CA GLY A 332 7.99 35.37 -40.78
C GLY A 332 8.49 33.93 -40.89
N ARG A 333 9.81 33.73 -40.98
CA ARG A 333 10.43 32.39 -40.96
C ARG A 333 10.24 31.69 -39.62
N ALA A 334 10.44 32.40 -38.50
CA ALA A 334 10.24 31.83 -37.16
C ALA A 334 8.78 31.39 -36.94
N PHE A 335 7.84 32.21 -37.40
CA PHE A 335 6.42 31.93 -37.40
C PHE A 335 6.05 30.71 -38.26
N TRP A 336 6.58 30.60 -39.48
CA TRP A 336 6.35 29.43 -40.34
C TRP A 336 6.88 28.12 -39.71
N VAL A 337 8.09 28.15 -39.14
CA VAL A 337 8.69 27.00 -38.45
C VAL A 337 7.87 26.60 -37.22
N PHE A 338 7.39 27.57 -36.43
CA PHE A 338 6.53 27.31 -35.28
C PHE A 338 5.22 26.62 -35.68
N SER A 339 4.56 27.08 -36.74
CA SER A 339 3.32 26.47 -37.23
C SER A 339 3.52 25.02 -37.68
N ILE A 340 4.62 24.73 -38.40
CA ILE A 340 4.97 23.37 -38.81
C ILE A 340 5.26 22.48 -37.60
N ALA A 341 6.02 22.98 -36.63
CA ALA A 341 6.34 22.23 -35.41
C ALA A 341 5.07 21.86 -34.62
N VAL A 342 4.11 22.79 -34.52
CA VAL A 342 2.82 22.54 -33.86
C VAL A 342 2.00 21.47 -34.60
N ILE A 343 1.90 21.55 -35.93
CA ILE A 343 1.17 20.56 -36.74
C ILE A 343 1.81 19.17 -36.61
N LEU A 344 3.13 19.08 -36.73
CA LEU A 344 3.86 17.81 -36.56
C LEU A 344 3.71 17.25 -35.14
N GLY A 345 3.74 18.12 -34.12
CA GLY A 345 3.50 17.73 -32.74
C GLY A 345 2.10 17.14 -32.52
N TRP A 346 1.07 17.80 -33.05
CA TRP A 346 -0.31 17.30 -33.00
C TRP A 346 -0.49 15.99 -33.78
N ALA A 347 0.13 15.87 -34.96
CA ALA A 347 0.10 14.65 -35.75
C ALA A 347 0.80 13.48 -35.02
N ALA A 348 1.94 13.73 -34.39
CA ALA A 348 2.67 12.73 -33.59
C ALA A 348 1.87 12.30 -32.36
N ILE A 349 1.26 13.25 -31.63
CA ILE A 349 0.39 12.95 -30.49
C ILE A 349 -0.82 12.13 -30.94
N GLY A 350 -1.47 12.51 -32.05
CA GLY A 350 -2.60 11.77 -32.62
C GLY A 350 -2.21 10.35 -33.06
N ALA A 351 -1.06 10.20 -33.73
CA ALA A 351 -0.51 8.91 -34.11
C ALA A 351 -0.18 8.03 -32.89
N LEU A 352 0.32 8.61 -31.80
CA LEU A 352 0.59 7.88 -30.56
C LEU A 352 -0.71 7.45 -29.86
N LEU A 353 -1.69 8.36 -29.77
CA LEU A 353 -2.98 8.14 -29.10
C LEU A 353 -3.86 7.13 -29.83
N LEU A 354 -3.84 7.11 -31.16
CA LEU A 354 -4.64 6.18 -31.97
C LEU A 354 -3.85 4.92 -32.35
N GLY A 355 -2.55 5.05 -32.60
CA GLY A 355 -1.68 3.96 -33.02
C GLY A 355 -1.42 2.94 -31.92
N ILE A 356 -1.18 3.38 -30.68
CA ILE A 356 -0.94 2.44 -29.57
C ILE A 356 -2.18 1.56 -29.29
N PRO A 357 -3.40 2.11 -29.14
CA PRO A 357 -4.58 1.27 -28.89
C PRO A 357 -4.94 0.37 -30.07
N THR A 358 -4.81 0.84 -31.32
CA THR A 358 -5.10 0.02 -32.50
C THR A 358 -4.11 -1.13 -32.64
N ALA A 359 -2.81 -0.89 -32.41
CA ALA A 359 -1.80 -1.95 -32.40
C ALA A 359 -2.07 -2.99 -31.31
N ILE A 360 -2.46 -2.55 -30.10
CA ILE A 360 -2.84 -3.44 -29.00
C ILE A 360 -4.08 -4.26 -29.35
N LEU A 361 -5.12 -3.65 -29.93
CA LEU A 361 -6.34 -4.34 -30.35
C LEU A 361 -6.06 -5.38 -31.43
N VAL A 362 -5.27 -5.04 -32.45
CA VAL A 362 -4.87 -5.97 -33.52
C VAL A 362 -4.07 -7.13 -32.95
N TRP A 363 -3.14 -6.86 -32.02
CA TRP A 363 -2.38 -7.90 -31.33
C TRP A 363 -3.28 -8.84 -30.53
N GLN A 364 -4.23 -8.29 -29.75
CA GLN A 364 -5.16 -9.07 -28.94
C GLN A 364 -6.09 -9.94 -29.80
N VAL A 365 -6.64 -9.40 -30.89
CA VAL A 365 -7.50 -10.13 -31.82
C VAL A 365 -6.71 -11.22 -32.54
N SER A 366 -5.51 -10.91 -33.02
CA SER A 366 -4.62 -11.87 -33.69
C SER A 366 -4.24 -13.02 -32.76
N TRP A 367 -3.90 -12.72 -31.50
CA TRP A 367 -3.59 -13.73 -30.49
C TRP A 367 -4.78 -14.60 -30.13
N GLY A 368 -5.99 -14.02 -30.02
CA GLY A 368 -7.23 -14.76 -29.83
C GLY A 368 -7.53 -15.72 -30.97
N PHE A 369 -7.38 -15.26 -32.21
CA PHE A 369 -7.59 -16.09 -33.41
C PHE A 369 -6.57 -17.22 -33.52
N MET A 370 -5.29 -16.94 -33.22
CA MET A 370 -4.23 -17.95 -33.19
C MET A 370 -4.48 -19.03 -32.13
N ARG A 371 -5.00 -18.67 -30.95
CA ARG A 371 -5.37 -19.63 -29.91
C ARG A 371 -6.52 -20.53 -30.33
N GLU A 372 -7.57 -19.97 -30.94
CA GLU A 372 -8.70 -20.77 -31.42
C GLU A 372 -8.30 -21.71 -32.56
N LYS A 373 -7.40 -21.26 -33.47
CA LYS A 373 -6.86 -22.11 -34.54
C LYS A 373 -6.04 -23.28 -33.99
N ARG A 374 -5.22 -23.07 -32.95
CA ARG A 374 -4.48 -24.16 -32.27
C ARG A 374 -5.42 -25.12 -31.52
N ARG A 375 -6.48 -24.62 -30.89
CA ARG A 375 -7.48 -25.45 -30.21
C ARG A 375 -8.22 -26.37 -31.19
N ARG A 376 -8.63 -25.84 -32.35
CA ARG A 376 -9.28 -26.65 -33.41
C ARG A 376 -8.33 -27.66 -34.05
N ALA A 377 -7.06 -27.30 -34.25
CA ALA A 377 -6.05 -28.23 -34.77
C ALA A 377 -5.72 -29.37 -33.78
N GLY A 378 -5.76 -29.12 -32.47
CA GLY A 378 -5.57 -30.16 -31.45
C GLY A 378 -6.76 -31.12 -31.31
N ILE A 379 -7.98 -30.67 -31.62
CA ILE A 379 -9.20 -31.50 -31.56
C ILE A 379 -9.34 -32.40 -32.81
N SER A 380 -8.74 -32.04 -33.95
CA SER A 380 -8.73 -32.91 -35.14
C SER A 380 -7.58 -33.93 -35.18
N ALA A 381 -6.68 -33.92 -34.18
CA ALA A 381 -5.50 -34.78 -34.12
C ALA A 381 -5.54 -35.83 -32.99
N GLY A 382 -6.64 -35.91 -32.24
CA GLY A 382 -6.94 -36.97 -31.29
C GLY A 382 -8.28 -37.60 -31.64
#